data_AF-A0A0M0JZR0-F1
#
_entry.id   AF-A0A0M0JZR0-F1
#
_cell.length_a   1.000
_cell.length_b   1.000
_cell.length_c   1.000
_cell.angle_alpha   90.00
_cell.angle_beta   90.00
_cell.angle_gamma   90.00
#
_symmetry.space_group_name_H-M   'P 1'
#
loop_
_entity.id
_entity.type
_entity.pdbx_description
1 polymer ?
#
loop_
_entity_poly.entity_id
_entity_poly.type
_entity_poly.pdbx_seq_one_letter_code
_entity_poly.pdbx_strand_id
1 'polypeptide(L)'
;MEGLSLEALMAELAQVQKAPSVTKLSEPNVVEVMQKLSDLGLLNVLFTTNGKEYLTPKQLRHEVEDEILAHGGRVNVTELPPILNVDLPHIERVIEQLLREDASLQLFQGEVIAEYYLDGVAEEINQTLQSEGRLMLGDLAMRYSLTTDFVTRLVEPRLGTVVDAKLSGSTLYTTGYVARHGARVRGVLSAVLRPAALPQLIREHAFNEALLYALFYEALDEMRAHGRLPGAVQGKSSYTPAVHAHAQAAAVRSFYEQNGLIAYTKLASLPGASRDPKGYV
;
A
#
# COMPACT_ATOMS: atom_id res chain seq x y z
N MET A 1 41.80 -62.57 -9.03
CA MET A 1 40.52 -61.86 -8.97
C MET A 1 39.78 -62.17 -10.26
N GLU A 2 39.04 -63.27 -10.25
CA GLU A 2 38.18 -63.66 -11.38
C GLU A 2 37.06 -62.62 -11.49
N GLY A 3 37.14 -61.76 -12.50
CA GLY A 3 36.04 -60.88 -12.85
C GLY A 3 34.91 -61.74 -13.40
N LEU A 4 33.76 -61.74 -12.74
CA LEU A 4 32.56 -62.38 -13.25
C LEU A 4 32.29 -61.89 -14.68
N SER A 5 32.13 -62.83 -15.61
CA SER A 5 31.81 -62.50 -17.00
C SER A 5 30.44 -61.81 -17.07
N LEU A 6 30.29 -60.87 -18.00
CA LEU A 6 29.03 -60.14 -18.23
C LEU A 6 27.86 -61.11 -18.41
N GLU A 7 28.10 -62.26 -19.04
CA GLU A 7 27.12 -63.32 -19.25
C GLU A 7 26.66 -63.98 -17.95
N ALA A 8 27.57 -64.17 -16.98
CA ALA A 8 27.22 -64.70 -15.66
C ALA A 8 26.35 -63.71 -14.89
N LEU A 9 26.71 -62.42 -14.91
CA LEU A 9 25.89 -61.36 -14.31
C LEU A 9 24.50 -61.25 -14.97
N MET A 10 24.42 -61.36 -16.30
CA MET A 10 23.14 -61.34 -17.01
C MET A 10 22.28 -62.56 -16.70
N ALA A 11 22.88 -63.75 -16.58
CA ALA A 11 22.18 -64.97 -16.20
C ALA A 11 21.67 -64.91 -14.75
N GLU A 12 22.47 -64.36 -13.84
CA GLU A 12 22.11 -64.17 -12.44
C GLU A 12 20.97 -63.15 -12.29
N LEU A 13 21.04 -62.02 -13.01
CA LEU A 13 19.97 -61.01 -13.05
C LEU A 13 18.67 -61.58 -13.64
N ALA A 14 18.76 -62.39 -14.70
CA ALA A 14 17.61 -63.09 -15.27
C ALA A 14 17.02 -64.16 -14.33
N GLN A 15 17.83 -64.83 -13.52
CA GLN A 15 17.35 -65.72 -12.47
C GLN A 15 16.67 -64.95 -11.33
N VAL A 16 17.23 -63.84 -10.87
CA VAL A 16 16.65 -62.98 -9.83
C VAL A 16 15.33 -62.36 -10.29
N GLN A 17 15.21 -61.98 -11.56
CA GLN A 17 13.95 -61.48 -12.13
C GLN A 17 12.88 -62.57 -12.32
N LYS A 18 13.28 -63.83 -12.52
CA LYS A 18 12.38 -64.99 -12.62
C LYS A 18 12.02 -65.59 -11.26
N ALA A 19 12.76 -65.24 -10.20
CA ALA A 19 12.38 -65.61 -8.85
C ALA A 19 11.01 -64.95 -8.54
N PRO A 20 10.03 -65.71 -8.05
CA PRO A 20 8.73 -65.13 -7.70
C PRO A 20 8.97 -64.05 -6.64
N SER A 21 8.67 -62.80 -6.99
CA SER A 21 8.73 -61.70 -6.03
C SER A 21 7.85 -62.07 -4.84
N VAL A 22 8.44 -62.11 -3.65
CA VAL A 22 7.78 -62.32 -2.35
C VAL A 22 6.46 -61.55 -2.34
N THR A 23 5.35 -62.30 -2.38
CA THR A 23 3.97 -61.85 -2.17
C THR A 23 3.71 -60.37 -2.47
N LYS A 24 3.53 -60.03 -3.74
CA LYS A 24 2.87 -58.76 -4.09
C LYS A 24 1.47 -58.81 -3.50
N LEU A 25 1.20 -57.97 -2.51
CA LEU A 25 -0.15 -57.73 -2.02
C LEU A 25 -0.97 -57.23 -3.21
N SER A 26 -2.08 -57.90 -3.51
CA SER A 26 -3.05 -57.41 -4.49
C SER A 26 -3.65 -56.10 -3.98
N GLU A 27 -3.95 -55.16 -4.88
CA GLU A 27 -4.62 -53.89 -4.54
C GLU A 27 -5.81 -54.05 -3.57
N PRO A 28 -6.75 -54.99 -3.75
CA PRO A 28 -7.85 -55.19 -2.80
C PRO A 28 -7.36 -55.62 -1.41
N ASN A 29 -6.30 -56.43 -1.32
CA ASN A 29 -5.74 -56.83 -0.03
C ASN A 29 -5.04 -55.64 0.66
N VAL A 30 -4.42 -54.74 -0.10
CA VAL A 30 -3.82 -53.50 0.46
C VAL A 30 -4.91 -52.59 1.02
N VAL A 31 -6.02 -52.40 0.30
CA VAL A 31 -7.15 -51.60 0.78
C VAL A 31 -7.73 -52.18 2.07
N GLU A 32 -7.93 -53.49 2.15
CA GLU A 32 -8.47 -54.15 3.35
C GLU A 32 -7.53 -54.03 4.55
N VAL A 33 -6.21 -54.13 4.32
CA VAL A 33 -5.19 -53.92 5.36
C VAL A 33 -5.19 -52.47 5.83
N MET A 34 -5.25 -51.49 4.92
CA MET A 34 -5.32 -50.06 5.27
C MET A 34 -6.59 -49.75 6.07
N GLN A 35 -7.74 -50.32 5.67
CA GLN A 35 -9.00 -50.13 6.36
C GLN A 35 -8.96 -50.73 7.77
N LYS A 36 -8.43 -51.95 7.93
CA LYS A 36 -8.20 -52.57 9.25
C LYS A 36 -7.26 -51.74 10.13
N LEU A 37 -6.20 -51.17 9.57
CA LEU A 37 -5.27 -50.31 10.31
C LEU A 37 -5.93 -48.99 10.74
N SER A 38 -6.81 -48.44 9.92
CA SER A 38 -7.64 -47.28 10.26
C SER A 38 -8.66 -47.60 11.35
N ASP A 39 -9.36 -48.73 11.25
CA ASP A 39 -10.37 -49.17 12.22
C ASP A 39 -9.75 -49.46 13.60
N LEU A 40 -8.51 -49.95 13.62
CA LEU A 40 -7.72 -50.15 14.84
C LEU A 40 -7.16 -48.83 15.43
N GLY A 41 -7.37 -47.69 14.77
CA GLY A 41 -6.89 -46.37 15.21
C GLY A 41 -5.37 -46.20 15.12
N LEU A 42 -4.67 -47.09 14.43
CA LEU A 42 -3.21 -47.06 14.28
C LEU A 42 -2.78 -46.08 13.17
N LEU A 43 -3.69 -45.76 12.25
CA LEU A 43 -3.45 -44.88 11.10
C LEU A 43 -4.61 -43.88 10.95
N ASN A 44 -4.27 -42.59 10.88
CA ASN A 44 -5.21 -41.53 10.53
C ASN A 44 -4.91 -41.09 9.09
N VAL A 45 -5.70 -41.58 8.14
CA VAL A 45 -5.55 -41.33 6.70
C VAL A 45 -6.83 -40.75 6.14
N LEU A 46 -6.67 -39.73 5.30
CA LEU A 46 -7.72 -39.07 4.54
C LEU A 46 -7.82 -39.72 3.17
N PHE A 47 -9.03 -39.78 2.65
CA PHE A 47 -9.28 -40.26 1.30
C PHE A 47 -9.23 -39.08 0.33
N THR A 48 -8.51 -39.26 -0.77
CA THR A 48 -8.63 -38.35 -1.91
C THR A 48 -10.02 -38.48 -2.54
N THR A 49 -10.53 -37.42 -3.15
CA THR A 49 -11.83 -37.42 -3.87
C THR A 49 -11.88 -38.46 -5.00
N ASN A 50 -10.73 -38.88 -5.53
CA ASN A 50 -10.59 -39.94 -6.51
C ASN A 50 -10.56 -41.36 -5.91
N GLY A 51 -10.48 -41.50 -4.58
CA GLY A 51 -10.49 -42.77 -3.86
C GLY A 51 -9.29 -43.68 -4.10
N LYS A 52 -8.24 -43.19 -4.77
CA LYS A 52 -7.05 -43.97 -5.16
C LYS A 52 -5.84 -43.76 -4.27
N GLU A 53 -5.83 -42.66 -3.52
CA GLU A 53 -4.69 -42.25 -2.72
C GLU A 53 -5.12 -41.99 -1.27
N TYR A 54 -4.24 -42.39 -0.35
CA TYR A 54 -4.37 -42.16 1.08
C TYR A 54 -3.43 -41.02 1.46
N LEU A 55 -3.98 -39.96 2.05
CA LEU A 55 -3.20 -38.81 2.47
C LEU A 55 -3.15 -38.74 3.99
N THR A 56 -1.95 -38.58 4.56
CA THR A 56 -1.86 -38.32 5.99
C THR A 56 -2.13 -36.83 6.27
N PRO A 57 -2.73 -36.46 7.42
CA PRO A 57 -2.95 -35.05 7.76
C PRO A 57 -1.66 -34.21 7.77
N LYS A 58 -0.52 -34.83 8.10
CA LYS A 58 0.80 -34.17 8.03
C LYS A 58 1.23 -33.88 6.60
N GLN A 59 0.98 -34.82 5.69
CA GLN A 59 1.27 -34.62 4.28
C GLN A 59 0.35 -33.56 3.67
N LEU A 60 -0.94 -33.59 3.99
CA LEU A 60 -1.89 -32.56 3.56
C LEU A 60 -1.45 -31.16 4.01
N ARG A 61 -0.91 -31.02 5.22
CA ARG A 61 -0.34 -29.76 5.69
C ARG A 61 0.80 -29.28 4.78
N HIS A 62 1.78 -30.13 4.50
CA HIS A 62 2.90 -29.77 3.63
C HIS A 62 2.42 -29.40 2.22
N GLU A 63 1.45 -30.14 1.68
CA GLU A 63 0.89 -29.83 0.36
C GLU A 63 0.16 -28.48 0.35
N VAL A 64 -0.59 -28.14 1.41
CA VAL A 64 -1.21 -26.82 1.54
C VAL A 64 -0.16 -25.71 1.63
N GLU A 65 0.90 -25.90 2.41
CA GLU A 65 2.02 -24.94 2.50
C GLU A 65 2.73 -24.74 1.15
N ASP A 66 3.03 -25.85 0.46
CA ASP A 66 3.66 -25.83 -0.86
C ASP A 66 2.77 -25.16 -1.91
N GLU A 67 1.45 -25.38 -1.86
CA GLU A 67 0.50 -24.76 -2.79
C GLU A 67 0.37 -23.24 -2.55
N ILE A 68 0.36 -22.81 -1.28
CA ILE A 68 0.41 -21.38 -0.94
C ILE A 68 1.68 -20.74 -1.51
N LEU A 69 2.83 -21.42 -1.41
CA LEU A 69 4.10 -20.94 -1.93
C LEU A 69 4.12 -20.94 -3.47
N ALA A 70 3.57 -21.97 -4.11
CA ALA A 70 3.47 -22.09 -5.56
C ALA A 70 2.61 -20.99 -6.19
N HIS A 71 1.53 -20.60 -5.51
CA HIS A 71 0.68 -19.47 -5.91
C HIS A 71 1.22 -18.10 -5.51
N GLY A 72 2.46 -18.02 -4.98
CA GLY A 72 3.10 -16.75 -4.65
C GLY A 72 2.52 -16.05 -3.42
N GLY A 73 1.86 -16.80 -2.52
CA GLY A 73 1.43 -16.31 -1.22
C GLY A 73 0.02 -15.77 -1.14
N ARG A 74 -0.80 -15.88 -2.19
CA ARG A 74 -2.24 -15.60 -2.14
C ARG A 74 -3.00 -16.71 -2.85
N VAL A 75 -3.85 -17.44 -2.13
CA VAL A 75 -4.65 -18.54 -2.67
C VAL A 75 -6.06 -18.54 -2.11
N ASN A 76 -7.06 -18.82 -2.94
CA ASN A 76 -8.44 -18.97 -2.49
C ASN A 76 -8.66 -20.39 -1.93
N VAL A 77 -9.27 -20.51 -0.75
CA VAL A 77 -9.51 -21.81 -0.11
C VAL A 77 -10.40 -22.71 -0.97
N THR A 78 -11.25 -22.13 -1.82
CA THR A 78 -12.11 -22.88 -2.75
C THR A 78 -11.39 -23.41 -3.98
N GLU A 79 -10.19 -22.92 -4.29
CA GLU A 79 -9.36 -23.38 -5.41
C GLU A 79 -8.43 -24.54 -5.03
N LEU A 80 -8.16 -24.73 -3.74
CA LEU A 80 -7.31 -25.81 -3.22
C LEU A 80 -7.90 -27.24 -3.40
N PRO A 81 -9.21 -27.51 -3.22
CA PRO A 81 -9.79 -28.84 -3.35
C PRO A 81 -9.52 -29.56 -4.68
N PRO A 82 -9.69 -28.94 -5.87
CA PRO A 82 -9.38 -29.61 -7.14
C PRO A 82 -7.89 -29.82 -7.37
N ILE A 83 -7.01 -29.03 -6.75
CA ILE A 83 -5.55 -29.13 -6.91
C ILE A 83 -5.01 -30.25 -6.01
N LEU A 84 -5.43 -30.25 -4.74
CA LEU A 84 -5.02 -31.22 -3.72
C LEU A 84 -5.81 -32.54 -3.78
N ASN A 85 -6.88 -32.61 -4.57
CA ASN A 85 -7.81 -33.75 -4.63
C ASN A 85 -8.35 -34.16 -3.25
N VAL A 86 -8.58 -33.20 -2.36
CA VAL A 86 -9.04 -33.41 -0.98
C VAL A 86 -10.31 -32.59 -0.72
N ASP A 87 -11.23 -33.13 0.10
CA ASP A 87 -12.45 -32.42 0.48
C ASP A 87 -12.15 -31.12 1.24
N LEU A 88 -12.88 -30.06 0.89
CA LEU A 88 -12.83 -28.74 1.52
C LEU A 88 -12.78 -28.75 3.07
N PRO A 89 -13.62 -29.51 3.81
CA PRO A 89 -13.59 -29.50 5.27
C PRO A 89 -12.27 -30.00 5.89
N HIS A 90 -11.50 -30.83 5.19
CA HIS A 90 -10.18 -31.26 5.67
C HIS A 90 -9.14 -30.16 5.44
N ILE A 91 -9.22 -29.48 4.30
CA ILE A 91 -8.36 -28.34 3.96
C ILE A 91 -8.61 -27.18 4.92
N GLU A 92 -9.87 -26.82 5.19
CA GLU A 92 -10.23 -25.75 6.14
C GLU A 92 -9.66 -26.02 7.55
N ARG A 93 -9.75 -27.26 8.04
CA ARG A 93 -9.17 -27.64 9.35
C ARG A 93 -7.66 -27.48 9.38
N VAL A 94 -6.97 -27.84 8.30
CA VAL A 94 -5.51 -27.71 8.19
C VAL A 94 -5.12 -26.23 8.13
N ILE A 95 -5.84 -25.42 7.35
CA ILE A 95 -5.62 -23.97 7.27
C ILE A 95 -5.85 -23.31 8.63
N GLU A 96 -6.91 -23.68 9.35
CA GLU A 96 -7.13 -23.17 10.71
C GLU A 96 -6.00 -23.54 11.68
N GLN A 97 -5.37 -24.71 11.52
CA GLN A 97 -4.20 -25.10 12.30
C GLN A 97 -2.98 -24.27 11.90
N LEU A 98 -2.73 -24.11 10.61
CA LEU A 98 -1.64 -23.28 10.08
C LEU A 98 -1.76 -21.84 10.55
N LEU A 99 -2.94 -21.22 10.51
CA LEU A 99 -3.16 -19.85 10.99
C LEU A 99 -2.92 -19.67 12.50
N ARG A 100 -3.01 -20.74 13.29
CA ARG A 100 -2.71 -20.69 14.74
C ARG A 100 -1.22 -20.85 15.03
N GLU A 101 -0.51 -21.60 14.18
CA GLU A 101 0.92 -21.87 14.34
C GLU A 101 1.77 -20.77 13.69
N ASP A 102 1.38 -20.31 12.51
CA ASP A 102 2.10 -19.33 11.68
C ASP A 102 1.39 -17.98 11.66
N ALA A 103 1.93 -17.03 12.43
CA ALA A 103 1.41 -15.65 12.49
C ALA A 103 1.60 -14.85 11.18
N SER A 104 2.44 -15.36 10.26
CA SER A 104 2.70 -14.74 8.95
C SER A 104 1.59 -15.01 7.92
N LEU A 105 0.63 -15.89 8.23
CA LEU A 105 -0.51 -16.18 7.36
C LEU A 105 -1.77 -15.49 7.89
N GLN A 106 -2.55 -14.91 6.99
CA GLN A 106 -3.82 -14.25 7.31
C GLN A 106 -4.92 -14.79 6.41
N LEU A 107 -6.10 -15.01 6.99
CA LEU A 107 -7.30 -15.37 6.23
C LEU A 107 -8.15 -14.12 6.00
N PHE A 108 -8.41 -13.79 4.74
CA PHE A 108 -9.23 -12.66 4.35
C PHE A 108 -10.25 -13.08 3.29
N GLN A 109 -11.55 -12.99 3.59
CA GLN A 109 -12.65 -13.31 2.67
C GLN A 109 -12.57 -14.71 2.02
N GLY A 110 -11.99 -15.70 2.70
CA GLY A 110 -11.79 -17.04 2.14
C GLY A 110 -10.54 -17.18 1.27
N GLU A 111 -9.66 -16.18 1.28
CA GLU A 111 -8.31 -16.24 0.72
C GLU A 111 -7.28 -16.31 1.84
N VAL A 112 -6.29 -17.19 1.70
CA VAL A 112 -5.10 -17.21 2.54
C VAL A 112 -4.06 -16.30 1.91
N ILE A 113 -3.58 -15.33 2.68
CA ILE A 113 -2.60 -14.33 2.25
C ILE A 113 -1.39 -14.42 3.18
N ALA A 114 -0.21 -14.59 2.61
CA ALA A 114 1.06 -14.59 3.31
C ALA A 114 1.64 -13.18 3.46
N GLU A 115 2.37 -12.94 4.55
CA GLU A 115 2.97 -11.66 4.85
C GLU A 115 4.01 -11.21 3.79
N TYR A 116 4.78 -12.14 3.23
CA TYR A 116 5.74 -11.82 2.16
C TYR A 116 5.06 -11.35 0.86
N TYR A 117 3.85 -11.84 0.57
CA TYR A 117 3.07 -11.34 -0.56
C TYR A 117 2.64 -9.89 -0.30
N LEU A 118 2.20 -9.61 0.92
CA LEU A 118 1.87 -8.26 1.35
C LEU A 118 3.08 -7.32 1.26
N ASP A 119 4.29 -7.80 1.60
CA ASP A 119 5.56 -7.07 1.44
C ASP A 119 5.80 -6.69 -0.02
N GLY A 120 5.67 -7.64 -0.95
CA GLY A 120 5.77 -7.36 -2.38
C GLY A 120 4.72 -6.35 -2.86
N VAL A 121 3.48 -6.46 -2.40
CA VAL A 121 2.42 -5.49 -2.73
C VAL A 121 2.76 -4.10 -2.18
N ALA A 122 3.28 -4.00 -0.96
CA ALA A 122 3.69 -2.72 -0.39
C ALA A 122 4.85 -2.07 -1.17
N GLU A 123 5.81 -2.86 -1.64
CA GLU A 123 6.88 -2.37 -2.51
C GLU A 123 6.35 -1.89 -3.87
N GLU A 124 5.44 -2.62 -4.50
CA GLU A 124 4.80 -2.21 -5.76
C GLU A 124 3.99 -0.92 -5.59
N ILE A 125 3.25 -0.80 -4.48
CA ILE A 125 2.53 0.42 -4.12
C ILE A 125 3.52 1.58 -4.00
N ASN A 126 4.65 1.39 -3.31
CA ASN A 126 5.67 2.42 -3.18
C ASN A 126 6.24 2.83 -4.54
N GLN A 127 6.60 1.89 -5.41
CA GLN A 127 7.12 2.19 -6.75
C GLN A 127 6.11 2.98 -7.59
N THR A 128 4.85 2.54 -7.59
CA THR A 128 3.77 3.22 -8.29
C THR A 128 3.57 4.62 -7.73
N LEU A 129 3.57 4.76 -6.39
CA LEU A 129 3.45 6.03 -5.71
C LEU A 129 4.58 7.00 -6.06
N GLN A 130 5.82 6.52 -6.14
CA GLN A 130 6.97 7.35 -6.52
C GLN A 130 6.87 7.81 -7.99
N SER A 131 6.29 7.00 -8.87
CA SER A 131 6.07 7.37 -10.28
C SER A 131 4.95 8.41 -10.47
N GLU A 132 3.81 8.24 -9.80
CA GLU A 132 2.62 9.08 -9.97
C GLU A 132 2.60 10.29 -9.01
N GLY A 133 3.30 10.20 -7.87
CA GLY A 133 3.37 11.21 -6.82
C GLY A 133 2.19 11.22 -5.86
N ARG A 134 1.02 10.72 -6.27
CA ARG A 134 -0.21 10.56 -5.47
C ARG A 134 -0.90 9.24 -5.80
N LEU A 135 -1.52 8.58 -4.83
CA LEU A 135 -2.36 7.39 -5.05
C LEU A 135 -3.54 7.35 -4.07
N MET A 136 -4.74 7.04 -4.55
CA MET A 136 -5.89 6.85 -3.67
C MET A 136 -5.97 5.41 -3.16
N LEU A 137 -6.29 5.23 -1.88
CA LEU A 137 -6.48 3.90 -1.28
C LEU A 137 -7.63 3.13 -1.93
N GLY A 138 -8.65 3.84 -2.45
CA GLY A 138 -9.76 3.23 -3.19
C GLY A 138 -9.33 2.60 -4.52
N ASP A 139 -8.39 3.23 -5.23
CA ASP A 139 -7.87 2.70 -6.50
C ASP A 139 -6.99 1.46 -6.24
N LEU A 140 -6.21 1.48 -5.16
CA LEU A 140 -5.44 0.32 -4.70
C LEU A 140 -6.35 -0.84 -4.29
N ALA A 141 -7.42 -0.55 -3.55
CA ALA A 141 -8.43 -1.54 -3.17
C ALA A 141 -9.04 -2.24 -4.40
N MET A 142 -9.42 -1.47 -5.43
CA MET A 142 -9.92 -2.04 -6.68
C MET A 142 -8.86 -2.85 -7.44
N ARG A 143 -7.62 -2.35 -7.52
CA ARG A 143 -6.53 -3.02 -8.27
C ARG A 143 -6.18 -4.38 -7.68
N TYR A 144 -6.16 -4.50 -6.36
CA TYR A 144 -5.79 -5.75 -5.69
C TYR A 144 -7.00 -6.62 -5.31
N SER A 145 -8.23 -6.20 -5.65
CA SER A 145 -9.48 -6.84 -5.21
C SER A 145 -9.58 -6.96 -3.68
N LEU A 146 -9.06 -5.96 -2.96
CA LEU A 146 -9.05 -5.88 -1.50
C LEU A 146 -10.00 -4.77 -1.04
N THR A 147 -10.42 -4.79 0.22
CA THR A 147 -11.22 -3.68 0.77
C THR A 147 -10.32 -2.50 1.15
N THR A 148 -10.85 -1.28 1.09
CA THR A 148 -10.10 -0.08 1.48
C THR A 148 -9.62 -0.14 2.93
N ASP A 149 -10.40 -0.75 3.84
CA ASP A 149 -10.00 -0.96 5.24
C ASP A 149 -8.79 -1.90 5.35
N PHE A 150 -8.77 -2.98 4.58
CA PHE A 150 -7.65 -3.90 4.56
C PHE A 150 -6.37 -3.25 3.99
N VAL A 151 -6.49 -2.50 2.89
CA VAL A 151 -5.36 -1.75 2.31
C VAL A 151 -4.86 -0.69 3.30
N THR A 152 -5.75 -0.04 4.04
CA THR A 152 -5.36 0.93 5.08
C THR A 152 -4.53 0.25 6.16
N ARG A 153 -5.01 -0.88 6.70
CA ARG A 153 -4.28 -1.68 7.71
C ARG A 153 -2.96 -2.25 7.21
N LEU A 154 -2.85 -2.51 5.90
CA LEU A 154 -1.61 -2.93 5.28
C LEU A 154 -0.60 -1.77 5.18
N VAL A 155 -1.05 -0.61 4.75
CA VAL A 155 -0.17 0.54 4.45
C VAL A 155 0.24 1.29 5.73
N GLU A 156 -0.68 1.49 6.68
CA GLU A 156 -0.42 2.21 7.93
C GLU A 156 0.85 1.78 8.69
N PRO A 157 1.07 0.48 8.98
CA PRO A 157 2.28 0.04 9.69
C PRO A 157 3.56 0.12 8.84
N ARG A 158 3.42 0.27 7.52
CA ARG A 158 4.52 0.28 6.54
C ARG A 158 4.86 1.68 6.03
N LEU A 159 4.13 2.69 6.49
CA LEU A 159 4.42 4.10 6.24
C LEU A 159 5.73 4.49 6.92
N GLY A 160 6.66 5.01 6.14
CA GLY A 160 7.97 5.47 6.60
C GLY A 160 9.05 4.39 6.71
N THR A 161 8.72 3.12 6.48
CA THR A 161 9.70 2.02 6.35
C THR A 161 9.85 1.58 4.91
N VAL A 162 8.81 0.95 4.35
CA VAL A 162 8.77 0.46 2.96
C VAL A 162 8.15 1.51 2.04
N VAL A 163 7.11 2.20 2.53
CA VAL A 163 6.36 3.19 1.75
C VAL A 163 6.72 4.59 2.26
N ASP A 164 7.55 5.33 1.50
CA ASP A 164 7.88 6.73 1.82
C ASP A 164 6.75 7.66 1.35
N ALA A 165 5.72 7.76 2.19
CA ALA A 165 4.51 8.51 1.90
C ALA A 165 3.94 9.20 3.13
N LYS A 166 3.16 10.26 2.89
CA LYS A 166 2.24 10.84 3.84
C LYS A 166 0.81 10.43 3.48
N LEU A 167 0.08 9.88 4.45
CA LEU A 167 -1.34 9.60 4.32
C LEU A 167 -2.14 10.84 4.73
N SER A 168 -3.01 11.33 3.84
CA SER A 168 -3.96 12.40 4.15
C SER A 168 -5.36 11.98 3.69
N GLY A 169 -6.23 11.66 4.65
CA GLY A 169 -7.53 11.06 4.38
C GLY A 169 -7.37 9.69 3.71
N SER A 170 -7.92 9.55 2.50
CA SER A 170 -7.88 8.31 1.70
C SER A 170 -6.82 8.31 0.61
N THR A 171 -5.84 9.21 0.65
CA THR A 171 -4.84 9.35 -0.41
C THR A 171 -3.42 9.43 0.15
N LEU A 172 -2.51 8.72 -0.50
CA LEU A 172 -1.09 8.68 -0.23
C LEU A 172 -0.36 9.70 -1.10
N TYR A 173 0.60 10.41 -0.51
CA TYR A 173 1.41 11.42 -1.19
C TYR A 173 2.89 11.19 -0.94
N THR A 174 3.69 11.34 -1.99
CA THR A 174 5.14 11.41 -1.80
C THR A 174 5.54 12.74 -1.17
N THR A 175 6.61 12.73 -0.39
CA THR A 175 7.26 13.95 0.12
C THR A 175 7.65 14.90 -1.03
N GLY A 176 8.10 14.35 -2.16
CA GLY A 176 8.42 15.09 -3.37
C GLY A 176 7.20 15.79 -4.00
N TYR A 177 6.04 15.13 -4.04
CA TYR A 177 4.80 15.73 -4.55
C TYR A 177 4.34 16.92 -3.70
N VAL A 178 4.36 16.76 -2.36
CA VAL A 178 4.05 17.86 -1.44
C VAL A 178 5.03 19.02 -1.60
N ALA A 179 6.33 18.74 -1.69
CA ALA A 179 7.36 19.76 -1.87
C ALA A 179 7.21 20.52 -3.21
N ARG A 180 6.89 19.82 -4.30
CA ARG A 180 6.61 20.42 -5.61
C ARG A 180 5.38 21.32 -5.56
N HIS A 181 4.31 20.89 -4.90
CA HIS A 181 3.13 21.74 -4.69
C HIS A 181 3.47 22.98 -3.87
N GLY A 182 4.16 22.83 -2.74
CA GLY A 182 4.63 23.96 -1.95
C GLY A 182 5.52 24.93 -2.75
N ALA A 183 6.38 24.41 -3.62
CA ALA A 183 7.18 25.24 -4.53
C ALA A 183 6.34 25.99 -5.56
N ARG A 184 5.29 25.37 -6.10
CA ARG A 184 4.34 26.01 -7.00
C ARG A 184 3.57 27.14 -6.31
N VAL A 185 3.10 26.91 -5.08
CA VAL A 185 2.45 27.93 -4.25
C VAL A 185 3.40 29.10 -3.98
N ARG A 186 4.65 28.82 -3.60
CA ARG A 186 5.71 29.83 -3.45
C ARG A 186 5.91 30.65 -4.72
N GLY A 187 6.01 29.98 -5.87
CA GLY A 187 6.20 30.63 -7.16
C GLY A 187 5.05 31.58 -7.50
N VAL A 188 3.81 31.12 -7.30
CA VAL A 188 2.61 31.95 -7.49
C VAL A 188 2.65 33.18 -6.59
N LEU A 189 2.80 33.00 -5.28
CA LEU A 189 2.79 34.13 -4.33
C LEU A 189 3.95 35.11 -4.59
N SER A 190 5.12 34.63 -4.98
CA SER A 190 6.27 35.47 -5.32
C SER A 190 6.06 36.28 -6.60
N ALA A 191 5.25 35.78 -7.54
CA ALA A 191 4.96 36.46 -8.81
C ALA A 191 3.86 37.52 -8.69
N VAL A 192 3.04 37.48 -7.63
CA VAL A 192 2.00 38.48 -7.41
C VAL A 192 2.65 39.83 -7.05
N LEU A 193 2.34 40.86 -7.83
CA LEU A 193 2.85 42.23 -7.63
C LEU A 193 1.81 43.21 -7.05
N ARG A 194 0.54 42.80 -6.98
CA ARG A 194 -0.58 43.60 -6.48
C ARG A 194 -1.40 42.80 -5.47
N PRO A 195 -2.09 43.43 -4.52
CA PRO A 195 -2.96 42.71 -3.59
C PRO A 195 -3.97 41.86 -4.37
N ALA A 196 -4.02 40.56 -4.07
CA ALA A 196 -4.82 39.59 -4.78
C ALA A 196 -5.65 38.75 -3.81
N ALA A 197 -6.85 38.36 -4.24
CA ALA A 197 -7.71 37.49 -3.45
C ALA A 197 -7.20 36.04 -3.51
N LEU A 198 -6.95 35.42 -2.35
CA LEU A 198 -6.51 34.02 -2.28
C LEU A 198 -7.45 33.05 -3.01
N PRO A 199 -8.79 33.15 -2.88
CA PRO A 199 -9.71 32.29 -3.62
C PRO A 199 -9.60 32.43 -5.14
N GLN A 200 -9.23 33.62 -5.64
CA GLN A 200 -9.03 33.84 -7.07
C GLN A 200 -7.75 33.15 -7.56
N LEU A 201 -6.65 33.29 -6.82
CA LEU A 201 -5.38 32.63 -7.13
C LEU A 201 -5.51 31.10 -7.12
N ILE A 202 -6.22 30.56 -6.13
CA ILE A 202 -6.51 29.12 -6.01
C ILE A 202 -7.24 28.63 -7.27
N ARG A 203 -8.23 29.38 -7.74
CA ARG A 203 -9.00 29.04 -8.93
C ARG A 203 -8.20 29.16 -10.22
N GLU A 204 -7.45 30.24 -10.39
CA GLU A 204 -6.65 30.52 -11.59
C GLU A 204 -5.49 29.52 -11.76
N HIS A 205 -4.90 29.07 -10.66
CA HIS A 205 -3.79 28.11 -10.68
C HIS A 205 -4.23 26.66 -10.42
N ALA A 206 -5.53 26.35 -10.54
CA ALA A 206 -6.08 24.99 -10.42
C ALA A 206 -5.72 24.27 -9.10
N PHE A 207 -5.74 24.99 -7.98
CA PHE A 207 -5.65 24.43 -6.62
C PHE A 207 -7.04 24.11 -6.03
N ASN A 208 -8.05 23.96 -6.88
CA ASN A 208 -9.46 23.81 -6.46
C ASN A 208 -9.80 22.42 -5.90
N GLU A 209 -8.99 21.42 -6.20
CA GLU A 209 -9.17 20.08 -5.66
C GLU A 209 -9.07 20.15 -4.12
N ALA A 210 -10.00 19.52 -3.39
CA ALA A 210 -10.14 19.68 -1.95
C ALA A 210 -8.82 19.45 -1.19
N LEU A 211 -8.03 18.50 -1.66
CA LEU A 211 -6.71 18.23 -1.12
C LEU A 211 -5.68 19.30 -1.49
N LEU A 212 -5.60 19.70 -2.76
CA LEU A 212 -4.69 20.77 -3.18
C LEU A 212 -4.98 22.08 -2.45
N TYR A 213 -6.26 22.32 -2.16
CA TYR A 213 -6.69 23.44 -1.31
C TYR A 213 -6.14 23.32 0.11
N ALA A 214 -6.24 22.14 0.74
CA ALA A 214 -5.68 21.91 2.07
C ALA A 214 -4.15 22.09 2.08
N LEU A 215 -3.44 21.48 1.13
CA LEU A 215 -1.99 21.59 0.97
C LEU A 215 -1.55 23.05 0.70
N PHE A 216 -2.38 23.84 0.01
CA PHE A 216 -2.11 25.26 -0.24
C PHE A 216 -2.03 26.06 1.06
N TYR A 217 -3.01 25.88 1.96
CA TYR A 217 -2.99 26.58 3.25
C TYR A 217 -1.93 26.04 4.19
N GLU A 218 -1.69 24.72 4.20
CA GLU A 218 -0.59 24.12 4.98
C GLU A 218 0.76 24.72 4.57
N ALA A 219 1.03 24.80 3.27
CA ALA A 219 2.24 25.45 2.76
C ALA A 219 2.30 26.94 3.12
N LEU A 220 1.17 27.64 3.11
CA LEU A 220 1.08 29.06 3.48
C LEU A 220 1.39 29.29 4.96
N ASP A 221 0.85 28.46 5.84
CA ASP A 221 1.09 28.52 7.27
C ASP A 221 2.53 28.12 7.61
N GLU A 222 3.10 27.11 6.95
CA GLU A 222 4.50 26.72 7.06
C GLU A 222 5.44 27.88 6.64
N MET A 223 5.16 28.52 5.51
CA MET A 223 5.92 29.68 5.05
C MET A 223 5.83 30.86 6.01
N ARG A 224 4.66 31.09 6.61
CA ARG A 224 4.44 32.13 7.61
C ARG A 224 5.23 31.84 8.88
N ALA A 225 5.19 30.60 9.37
CA ALA A 225 5.92 30.15 10.55
C ALA A 225 7.44 30.30 10.37
N HIS A 226 7.96 29.99 9.18
CA HIS A 226 9.39 30.13 8.87
C HIS A 226 9.82 31.54 8.43
N GLY A 227 8.90 32.51 8.37
CA GLY A 227 9.22 33.87 7.91
C GLY A 227 9.67 33.95 6.44
N ARG A 228 9.35 32.93 5.63
CA ARG A 228 9.73 32.81 4.21
C ARG A 228 8.67 33.33 3.25
N LEU A 229 7.56 33.83 3.78
CA LEU A 229 6.44 34.34 3.00
C LEU A 229 6.83 35.66 2.31
N PRO A 230 6.74 35.79 0.97
CA PRO A 230 7.14 37.00 0.23
C PRO A 230 6.13 38.16 0.34
N GLY A 231 5.38 38.23 1.44
CA GLY A 231 4.33 39.21 1.67
C GLY A 231 3.57 38.96 2.98
N ALA A 232 2.46 39.67 3.14
CA ALA A 232 1.55 39.53 4.27
C ALA A 232 0.20 38.97 3.80
N VAL A 233 -0.35 38.04 4.57
CA VAL A 233 -1.68 37.48 4.32
C VAL A 233 -2.65 38.02 5.36
N GLN A 234 -3.78 38.55 4.92
CA GLN A 234 -4.90 38.93 5.77
C GLN A 234 -5.91 37.77 5.83
N GLY A 235 -5.76 36.90 6.84
CA GLY A 235 -6.63 35.74 7.03
C GLY A 235 -6.60 34.76 5.85
N LYS A 236 -7.77 34.37 5.34
CA LYS A 236 -7.90 33.51 4.15
C LYS A 236 -8.42 34.26 2.92
N SER A 237 -8.49 35.60 2.97
CA SER A 237 -9.16 36.39 1.94
C SER A 237 -8.20 37.10 1.00
N SER A 238 -7.13 37.71 1.51
CA SER A 238 -6.26 38.60 0.72
C SER A 238 -4.78 38.35 0.99
N TYR A 239 -4.00 38.37 -0.07
CA TYR A 239 -2.55 38.35 -0.05
C TYR A 239 -1.99 39.69 -0.54
N THR A 240 -1.12 40.32 0.24
CA THR A 240 -0.42 41.56 -0.10
C THR A 240 1.08 41.29 -0.24
N PRO A 241 1.66 41.38 -1.44
CA PRO A 241 3.08 41.17 -1.66
C PRO A 241 3.97 42.21 -0.95
N ALA A 242 5.14 41.80 -0.48
CA ALA A 242 6.09 42.71 0.18
C ALA A 242 6.55 43.85 -0.74
N VAL A 243 6.74 43.55 -2.04
CA VAL A 243 7.13 44.54 -3.05
C VAL A 243 6.07 45.64 -3.16
N HIS A 244 4.79 45.28 -3.13
CA HIS A 244 3.69 46.24 -3.17
C HIS A 244 3.68 47.13 -1.91
N ALA A 245 3.81 46.52 -0.73
CA ALA A 245 3.86 47.26 0.53
C ALA A 245 5.05 48.24 0.58
N HIS A 246 6.21 47.81 0.07
CA HIS A 246 7.41 48.66 0.01
C HIS A 246 7.25 49.81 -0.99
N ALA A 247 6.73 49.54 -2.19
CA ALA A 247 6.45 50.57 -3.19
C ALA A 247 5.43 51.61 -2.67
N GLN A 248 4.40 51.15 -1.96
CA GLN A 248 3.41 52.01 -1.33
C GLN A 248 4.02 52.90 -0.23
N ALA A 249 4.84 52.33 0.65
CA ALA A 249 5.53 53.07 1.69
C ALA A 249 6.52 54.11 1.10
N ALA A 250 7.27 53.72 0.07
CA ALA A 250 8.17 54.62 -0.66
C ALA A 250 7.40 55.76 -1.32
N ALA A 251 6.27 55.47 -1.99
CA ALA A 251 5.44 56.50 -2.61
C ALA A 251 4.89 57.51 -1.60
N VAL A 252 4.44 57.05 -0.42
CA VAL A 252 3.98 57.92 0.66
C VAL A 252 5.12 58.79 1.20
N ARG A 253 6.29 58.19 1.42
CA ARG A 253 7.47 58.89 1.92
C ARG A 253 7.95 59.97 0.95
N SER A 254 8.12 59.63 -0.33
CA SER A 254 8.52 60.59 -1.36
C SER A 254 7.51 61.72 -1.51
N PHE A 255 6.21 61.42 -1.37
CA PHE A 255 5.17 62.45 -1.40
C PHE A 255 5.25 63.41 -0.21
N TYR A 256 5.51 62.89 0.99
CA TYR A 256 5.70 63.71 2.19
C TYR A 256 6.96 64.58 2.11
N GLU A 257 8.08 64.01 1.67
CA GLU A 257 9.35 64.73 1.49
C GLU A 257 9.22 65.89 0.50
N GLN A 258 8.39 65.75 -0.54
CA GLN A 258 8.17 66.80 -1.55
C GLN A 258 7.16 67.88 -1.12
N ASN A 259 6.11 67.52 -0.37
CA ASN A 259 4.97 68.43 -0.12
C ASN A 259 4.84 68.88 1.35
N GLY A 260 5.57 68.26 2.28
CA GLY A 260 5.50 68.53 3.71
C GLY A 260 4.18 68.14 4.39
N LEU A 261 3.18 67.66 3.63
CA LEU A 261 1.87 67.25 4.13
C LEU A 261 1.30 66.09 3.30
N ILE A 262 0.53 65.21 3.95
CA ILE A 262 -0.23 64.14 3.28
C ILE A 262 -1.72 64.42 3.49
N ALA A 263 -2.44 64.69 2.40
CA ALA A 263 -3.89 64.87 2.46
C ALA A 263 -4.58 63.55 2.83
N TYR A 264 -5.54 63.61 3.76
CA TYR A 264 -6.31 62.45 4.22
C TYR A 264 -7.02 61.70 3.08
N THR A 265 -7.48 62.42 2.06
CA THR A 265 -8.10 61.84 0.86
C THR A 265 -7.15 60.92 0.08
N LYS A 266 -5.85 61.22 0.06
CA LYS A 266 -4.83 60.36 -0.55
C LYS A 266 -4.50 59.16 0.35
N LEU A 267 -4.44 59.35 1.66
CA LEU A 267 -4.30 58.24 2.61
C LEU A 267 -5.48 57.25 2.52
N ALA A 268 -6.72 57.75 2.45
CA ALA A 268 -7.91 56.92 2.31
C ALA A 268 -8.01 56.15 0.97
N SER A 269 -7.28 56.61 -0.06
CA SER A 269 -7.19 55.94 -1.37
C SER A 269 -6.20 54.77 -1.41
N LEU A 270 -5.37 54.64 -0.38
CA LEU A 270 -4.36 53.59 -0.29
C LEU A 270 -4.94 52.27 0.25
N PRO A 271 -4.64 51.11 -0.37
CA PRO A 271 -5.09 49.82 0.13
C PRO A 271 -4.47 49.54 1.51
N GLY A 272 -5.31 49.24 2.50
CA GLY A 272 -4.91 48.98 3.89
C GLY A 272 -4.90 50.18 4.83
N ALA A 273 -5.19 51.40 4.35
CA ALA A 273 -5.38 52.54 5.23
C ALA A 273 -6.74 52.44 5.94
N SER A 274 -6.74 52.49 7.28
CA SER A 274 -7.97 52.61 8.07
C SER A 274 -8.78 53.81 7.56
N ARG A 275 -10.04 53.57 7.22
CA ARG A 275 -10.99 54.62 6.80
C ARG A 275 -11.48 55.48 7.97
N ASP A 276 -11.10 55.13 9.21
CA ASP A 276 -11.52 55.81 10.42
C ASP A 276 -10.33 56.42 11.19
N PRO A 277 -10.22 57.76 11.28
CA PRO A 277 -9.18 58.47 12.02
C PRO A 277 -9.53 58.66 13.52
N LYS A 278 -10.75 58.29 13.95
CA LYS A 278 -11.22 58.52 15.34
C LYS A 278 -10.86 57.41 16.34
N GLY A 279 -10.24 56.32 15.90
CA GLY A 279 -9.89 55.19 16.77
C GLY A 279 -8.46 55.20 17.34
N TYR A 280 -7.67 56.24 17.05
CA TYR A 280 -6.24 56.34 17.42
C TYR A 280 -5.90 57.58 18.26
N VAL A 281 -6.92 58.30 18.77
CA VAL A 281 -6.76 59.36 19.78
C VAL A 281 -7.14 58.82 21.15
#